data_AF-A0AAD5U4M2-F1
#
_entry.id   AF-A0AAD5U4M2-F1
#
_cell.length_a   1.000
_cell.length_b   1.000
_cell.length_c   1.000
_cell.angle_alpha   90.00
_cell.angle_beta   90.00
_cell.angle_gamma   90.00
#
_symmetry.space_group_name_H-M   'P 1'
#
loop_
_entity.id
_entity.type
_entity.pdbx_description
1 polymer ?
#
loop_
_entity_poly.entity_id
_entity_poly.type
_entity_poly.pdbx_seq_one_letter_code
_entity_poly.pdbx_strand_id
1 'polypeptide(L)'
;MSTEEVVSLSADTYEERWSNSNNKVYYLNLSNNQSQWEKPTEYKELILLKVYPVRASHLLVKHNQSRRPSSWKQAEITRTKEEALEIISAFRKKITEENVDFASLASVESDCSSAKNGGDLGYFGGPSKVKMQEEFDRATFALEVGQLSEPVESASGIHLILSELVKLGLAEYEDNRDKEIIFIYWKKPNEWADLIYKWVFDNGLVNTICTVFELIHGENTEGEEFHNLDERIMKKALNILNKNGKAQIFSGSNPEELGVKFY
;
A
#
# COMPACT_ATOMS: atom_id res chain seq x y z
N MET A 1 16.56 16.60 30.11
CA MET A 1 17.43 15.89 29.14
C MET A 1 16.93 14.47 29.09
N SER A 2 15.94 14.21 28.25
CA SER A 2 15.43 12.87 27.97
C SER A 2 16.21 12.35 26.77
N THR A 3 16.95 11.27 26.99
CA THR A 3 17.67 10.53 25.97
C THR A 3 16.68 10.04 24.92
N GLU A 4 16.85 10.50 23.68
CA GLU A 4 16.20 9.91 22.51
C GLU A 4 16.74 8.49 22.36
N GLU A 5 15.91 7.50 22.68
CA GLU A 5 16.18 6.11 22.36
C GLU A 5 16.19 5.97 20.85
N VAL A 6 17.39 5.80 20.30
CA VAL A 6 17.58 5.21 18.98
C VAL A 6 16.88 3.85 19.03
N VAL A 7 15.75 3.74 18.35
CA VAL A 7 14.99 2.50 18.24
C VAL A 7 15.85 1.48 17.50
N SER A 8 16.65 0.72 18.24
CA SER A 8 17.35 -0.45 17.71
C SER A 8 16.32 -1.57 17.56
N LEU A 9 15.66 -1.60 16.40
CA LEU A 9 14.76 -2.69 16.01
C LEU A 9 15.59 -3.95 15.74
N SER A 10 15.91 -4.69 16.80
CA SER A 10 16.32 -6.09 16.75
C SER A 10 15.09 -7.00 16.61
N ALA A 11 14.21 -6.69 15.66
CA ALA A 11 13.07 -7.56 15.38
C ALA A 11 13.58 -8.79 14.64
N ASP A 12 13.46 -9.95 15.29
CA ASP A 12 13.89 -11.20 14.72
C ASP A 12 13.10 -11.49 13.44
N THR A 13 13.83 -11.69 12.34
CA THR A 13 13.27 -11.84 11.00
C THR A 13 13.02 -13.32 10.74
N TYR A 14 11.81 -13.71 10.31
CA TYR A 14 11.45 -15.11 10.08
C TYR A 14 11.11 -15.42 8.61
N GLU A 15 11.51 -16.59 8.12
CA GLU A 15 11.19 -17.14 6.78
C GLU A 15 10.31 -18.39 6.90
N GLU A 16 9.23 -18.46 6.11
CA GLU A 16 8.39 -19.64 6.02
C GLU A 16 9.02 -20.73 5.14
N ARG A 17 9.08 -21.97 5.64
CA ARG A 17 9.66 -23.11 4.93
C ARG A 17 8.80 -24.35 5.04
N TRP A 18 8.90 -25.21 4.03
CA TRP A 18 8.22 -26.50 4.00
C TRP A 18 9.12 -27.62 4.55
N SER A 19 8.61 -28.41 5.50
CA SER A 19 9.29 -29.61 5.97
C SER A 19 8.75 -30.84 5.25
N ASN A 20 9.62 -31.53 4.50
CA ASN A 20 9.29 -32.77 3.80
C ASN A 20 9.10 -33.97 4.75
N SER A 21 9.71 -33.96 5.94
CA SER A 21 9.62 -35.07 6.90
C SER A 21 8.32 -35.04 7.71
N ASN A 22 7.88 -33.84 8.08
CA ASN A 22 6.66 -33.65 8.88
C ASN A 22 5.46 -33.21 8.04
N ASN A 23 5.66 -32.99 6.73
CA ASN A 23 4.69 -32.50 5.76
C ASN A 23 3.92 -31.26 6.27
N LYS A 24 4.66 -30.34 6.89
CA LYS A 24 4.15 -29.14 7.56
C LYS A 24 5.07 -27.95 7.35
N VAL A 25 4.48 -26.76 7.43
CA VAL A 25 5.20 -25.48 7.43
C VAL A 25 5.94 -25.28 8.76
N TYR A 26 7.15 -24.73 8.70
CA TYR A 26 7.90 -24.23 9.84
C TYR A 26 8.49 -22.84 9.52
N TYR A 27 8.87 -22.11 10.57
CA TYR A 27 9.38 -20.74 10.46
C TYR A 27 10.84 -20.72 10.92
N LEU A 28 11.74 -20.25 10.05
CA LEU A 28 13.17 -20.12 10.33
C LEU A 28 13.50 -18.67 10.69
N ASN A 29 14.01 -18.46 11.89
CA ASN A 29 14.59 -17.18 12.31
C ASN A 29 15.93 -16.96 11.59
N LEU A 30 16.03 -15.90 10.80
CA LEU A 30 17.20 -15.55 10.00
C LEU A 30 18.32 -14.89 10.84
N SER A 31 17.99 -14.32 11.99
CA SER A 31 18.96 -13.73 12.90
C SER A 31 19.82 -14.79 13.60
N ASN A 32 19.22 -15.93 13.94
CA ASN A 32 19.84 -16.95 14.79
C ASN A 32 19.77 -18.39 14.22
N ASN A 33 19.22 -18.57 13.02
CA ASN A 33 19.03 -19.86 12.34
C ASN A 33 18.22 -20.91 13.12
N GLN A 34 17.38 -20.48 14.07
CA GLN A 34 16.49 -21.38 14.79
C GLN A 34 15.16 -21.56 14.07
N SER A 35 14.71 -22.79 13.97
CA SER A 35 13.42 -23.15 13.38
C SER A 35 12.37 -23.40 14.47
N GLN A 36 11.16 -22.90 14.27
CA GLN A 36 10.00 -23.10 15.14
C GLN A 36 8.76 -23.51 14.32
N TRP A 37 7.82 -24.21 14.96
CA TRP A 37 6.58 -24.66 14.30
C TRP A 37 5.44 -23.67 14.49
N GLU A 38 5.43 -22.96 15.61
CA GLU A 38 4.49 -21.91 15.92
C GLU A 38 4.79 -20.67 15.08
N LYS A 39 3.76 -20.12 14.44
CA LYS A 39 3.85 -18.85 13.72
C LYS A 39 4.25 -17.75 14.73
N PRO A 40 5.38 -17.04 14.54
CA PRO A 40 5.78 -15.97 15.44
C PRO A 40 4.67 -14.91 15.59
N THR A 41 4.50 -14.33 16.77
CA THR A 41 3.56 -13.21 16.97
C THR A 41 4.06 -11.92 16.32
N GLU A 42 5.39 -11.79 16.20
CA GLU A 42 6.09 -10.76 15.40
C GLU A 42 6.21 -11.17 13.92
N TYR A 43 5.35 -12.10 13.46
CA TYR A 43 5.19 -12.44 12.05
C TYR A 43 4.35 -11.37 11.35
N LYS A 44 4.93 -10.18 11.22
CA LYS A 44 4.38 -9.13 10.37
C LYS A 44 5.30 -8.87 9.18
N GLU A 45 4.67 -8.80 8.01
CA GLU A 45 5.06 -7.95 6.87
C GLU A 45 6.11 -8.40 5.86
N LEU A 46 6.92 -9.45 6.06
CA LEU A 46 7.92 -9.83 5.04
C LEU A 46 7.39 -10.55 3.80
N ILE A 47 6.22 -11.20 3.88
CA ILE A 47 5.59 -11.81 2.70
C ILE A 47 4.98 -10.74 1.80
N LEU A 48 4.42 -9.67 2.37
CA LEU A 48 3.89 -8.53 1.60
C LEU A 48 4.98 -7.81 0.79
N LEU A 49 6.20 -7.70 1.34
CA LEU A 49 7.38 -7.11 0.67
C LEU A 49 7.70 -7.74 -0.70
N LYS A 50 7.40 -9.03 -0.90
CA LYS A 50 7.79 -9.78 -2.10
C LYS A 50 6.66 -10.01 -3.11
N VAL A 51 5.40 -9.76 -2.74
CA VAL A 51 4.25 -10.18 -3.57
C VAL A 51 3.61 -9.00 -4.32
N TYR A 52 3.54 -7.81 -3.72
CA TYR A 52 2.84 -6.68 -4.33
C TYR A 52 3.74 -5.44 -4.48
N PRO A 53 3.73 -4.77 -5.65
CA PRO A 53 4.44 -3.52 -5.82
C PRO A 53 3.74 -2.40 -5.04
N VAL A 54 4.51 -1.57 -4.35
CA VAL A 54 4.04 -0.38 -3.63
C VAL A 54 4.48 0.88 -4.36
N ARG A 55 3.73 1.97 -4.19
CA ARG A 55 4.12 3.30 -4.67
C ARG A 55 4.31 4.23 -3.49
N ALA A 56 5.43 4.92 -3.46
CA ALA A 56 5.76 5.90 -2.45
C ALA A 56 6.46 7.10 -3.06
N SER A 57 6.33 8.23 -2.38
CA SER A 57 7.10 9.43 -2.65
C SER A 57 8.16 9.60 -1.55
N HIS A 58 9.32 10.14 -1.88
CA HIS A 58 10.37 10.38 -0.90
C HIS A 58 11.07 11.74 -1.04
N LEU A 59 11.65 12.18 0.06
CA LEU A 59 12.58 13.31 0.12
C LEU A 59 13.91 12.79 0.68
N LEU A 60 14.97 12.89 -0.12
CA LEU A 60 16.31 12.40 0.24
C LEU A 60 17.23 13.58 0.58
N VAL A 61 17.92 13.49 1.72
CA VAL A 61 19.05 14.36 2.06
C VAL A 61 20.31 13.50 2.15
N LYS A 62 21.31 13.82 1.31
CA LYS A 62 22.60 13.13 1.30
C LYS A 62 23.58 13.76 2.28
N HIS A 63 24.60 12.99 2.64
CA HIS A 63 25.74 13.40 3.46
C HIS A 63 27.05 12.86 2.87
N ASN A 64 28.18 13.25 3.45
CA ASN A 64 29.53 12.89 2.99
C ASN A 64 29.82 11.36 2.98
N GLN A 65 29.11 10.58 3.79
CA GLN A 65 29.21 9.11 3.84
C GLN A 65 28.19 8.41 2.93
N SER A 66 27.31 9.14 2.24
CA SER A 66 26.39 8.54 1.27
C SER A 66 27.19 7.92 0.13
N ARG A 67 26.75 6.75 -0.38
CA ARG A 67 27.41 5.99 -1.46
C ARG A 67 27.77 6.84 -2.68
N ARG A 68 26.98 7.87 -2.99
CA ARG A 68 27.29 8.87 -4.01
C ARG A 68 27.02 10.27 -3.46
N PRO A 69 28.00 10.96 -2.87
CA PRO A 69 27.84 12.27 -2.22
C PRO A 69 27.81 13.41 -3.26
N SER A 70 26.92 13.28 -4.23
CA SER A 70 26.63 14.26 -5.26
C SER A 70 25.17 14.16 -5.71
N SER A 71 24.56 15.30 -6.03
CA SER A 71 23.19 15.41 -6.51
C SER A 71 23.11 16.41 -7.67
N TRP A 72 21.91 16.59 -8.20
CA TRP A 72 21.64 17.63 -9.20
C TRP A 72 21.70 19.04 -8.59
N LYS A 73 21.53 19.19 -7.27
CA LYS A 73 21.64 20.46 -6.53
C LYS A 73 23.08 20.82 -6.24
N GLN A 74 23.89 19.83 -5.87
CA GLN A 74 25.24 20.03 -5.37
C GLN A 74 26.20 18.97 -5.90
N ALA A 75 27.25 19.41 -6.59
CA ALA A 75 28.23 18.52 -7.23
C ALA A 75 29.03 17.68 -6.21
N GLU A 76 29.32 18.24 -5.04
CA GLU A 76 30.04 17.57 -3.95
C GLU A 76 29.39 17.89 -2.61
N ILE A 77 28.89 16.87 -1.93
CA ILE A 77 28.15 16.99 -0.67
C ILE A 77 29.10 16.71 0.50
N THR A 78 29.39 17.76 1.28
CA THR A 78 30.36 17.71 2.39
C THR A 78 29.72 17.61 3.77
N ARG A 79 28.41 17.88 3.87
CA ARG A 79 27.67 17.88 5.14
C ARG A 79 27.74 16.54 5.86
N THR A 80 27.75 16.56 7.19
CA THR A 80 27.82 15.34 8.00
C THR A 80 26.47 14.61 8.02
N LYS A 81 26.48 13.39 8.55
CA LYS A 81 25.27 12.59 8.72
C LYS A 81 24.32 13.26 9.72
N GLU A 82 24.86 13.85 10.78
CA GLU A 82 24.11 14.54 11.82
C GLU A 82 23.43 15.80 11.23
N GLU A 83 24.15 16.59 10.44
CA GLU A 83 23.59 17.74 9.74
C GLU A 83 22.47 17.32 8.76
N ALA A 84 22.65 16.22 8.03
CA ALA A 84 21.61 15.69 7.17
C ALA A 84 20.35 15.26 7.95
N LEU A 85 20.53 14.68 9.14
CA LEU A 85 19.44 14.29 10.04
C LEU A 85 18.69 15.50 10.59
N GLU A 86 19.40 16.57 10.96
CA GLU A 86 18.79 17.82 11.39
C GLU A 86 17.98 18.47 10.28
N ILE A 87 18.54 18.55 9.07
CA ILE A 87 17.87 19.11 7.88
C ILE A 87 16.57 18.36 7.60
N ILE A 88 16.64 17.02 7.57
CA ILE A 88 15.46 16.23 7.22
C ILE A 88 14.41 16.23 8.33
N SER A 89 14.83 16.29 9.60
CA SER A 89 13.91 16.48 10.73
C SER A 89 13.22 17.84 10.66
N ALA A 90 13.92 18.89 10.23
CA ALA A 90 13.33 20.21 10.00
C ALA A 90 12.32 20.19 8.85
N PHE A 91 12.59 19.46 7.76
CA PHE A 91 11.62 19.27 6.68
C PHE A 91 10.37 18.54 7.15
N ARG A 92 10.54 17.48 7.96
CA ARG A 92 9.40 16.79 8.57
C ARG A 92 8.54 17.74 9.39
N LYS A 93 9.15 18.55 10.26
CA LYS A 93 8.43 19.57 11.06
C LYS A 93 7.68 20.57 10.18
N LYS A 94 8.29 21.06 9.09
CA LYS A 94 7.60 21.93 8.13
C LYS A 94 6.38 21.27 7.50
N ILE A 95 6.47 20.00 7.14
CA ILE A 95 5.35 19.25 6.57
C ILE A 95 4.24 19.04 7.62
N THR A 96 4.59 18.69 8.86
CA THR A 96 3.61 18.33 9.90
C THR A 96 3.03 19.52 10.66
N GLU A 97 3.82 20.55 10.95
CA GLU A 97 3.45 21.68 11.80
C GLU A 97 3.09 22.93 10.98
N GLU A 98 3.82 23.20 9.90
CA GLU A 98 3.62 24.36 9.03
C GLU A 98 2.74 24.02 7.80
N ASN A 99 2.30 22.77 7.68
CA ASN A 99 1.43 22.25 6.62
C ASN A 99 1.98 22.51 5.19
N VAL A 100 3.31 22.46 5.04
CA VAL A 100 3.99 22.58 3.75
C VAL A 100 3.75 21.31 2.92
N ASP A 101 3.37 21.49 1.66
CA ASP A 101 3.16 20.37 0.73
C ASP A 101 4.45 19.56 0.50
N PHE A 102 4.36 18.24 0.70
CA PHE A 102 5.49 17.32 0.59
C PHE A 102 6.11 17.34 -0.80
N ALA A 103 5.28 17.27 -1.85
CA ALA A 103 5.77 17.19 -3.23
C ALA A 103 6.50 18.47 -3.65
N SER A 104 5.98 19.61 -3.24
CA SER A 104 6.61 20.92 -3.45
C SER A 104 7.96 20.99 -2.75
N LEU A 105 8.04 20.56 -1.49
CA LEU A 105 9.29 20.56 -0.73
C LEU A 105 10.30 19.56 -1.32
N ALA A 106 9.87 18.35 -1.66
CA ALA A 106 10.72 17.33 -2.27
C ALA A 106 11.25 17.77 -3.65
N SER A 107 10.48 18.53 -4.42
CA SER A 107 10.90 19.04 -5.73
C SER A 107 12.08 20.01 -5.66
N VAL A 108 12.15 20.79 -4.59
CA VAL A 108 13.19 21.80 -4.39
C VAL A 108 14.34 21.23 -3.59
N GLU A 109 14.04 20.45 -2.56
CA GLU A 109 15.02 20.11 -1.54
C GLU A 109 15.68 18.73 -1.71
N SER A 110 15.02 17.77 -2.35
CA SER A 110 15.51 16.40 -2.45
C SER A 110 16.79 16.28 -3.30
N ASP A 111 17.80 15.60 -2.77
CA ASP A 111 19.04 15.24 -3.46
C ASP A 111 18.85 14.06 -4.44
N CYS A 112 17.65 13.49 -4.53
CA CYS A 112 17.29 12.46 -5.49
C CYS A 112 16.84 13.07 -6.83
N SER A 113 17.04 12.34 -7.93
CA SER A 113 16.50 12.73 -9.24
C SER A 113 14.97 12.66 -9.32
N SER A 114 14.30 12.02 -8.35
CA SER A 114 12.83 12.01 -8.21
C SER A 114 12.27 13.39 -7.86
N ALA A 115 13.11 14.35 -7.45
CA ALA A 115 12.72 15.74 -7.21
C ALA A 115 11.94 16.34 -8.38
N LYS A 116 12.31 16.04 -9.64
CA LYS A 116 11.58 16.50 -10.83
C LYS A 116 10.10 16.08 -10.89
N ASN A 117 9.72 15.06 -10.12
CA ASN A 117 8.37 14.50 -10.01
C ASN A 117 7.81 14.64 -8.58
N GLY A 118 8.24 15.63 -7.81
CA GLY A 118 7.74 15.81 -6.43
C GLY A 118 8.15 14.68 -5.47
N GLY A 119 9.23 13.97 -5.78
CA GLY A 119 9.70 12.85 -4.96
C GLY A 119 9.04 11.51 -5.28
N ASP A 120 8.10 11.43 -6.22
CA ASP A 120 7.45 10.17 -6.61
C ASP A 120 8.45 9.19 -7.22
N LEU A 121 8.51 7.99 -6.65
CA LEU A 121 9.36 6.89 -7.09
C LEU A 121 8.63 5.92 -8.04
N GLY A 122 7.32 6.08 -8.22
CA GLY A 122 6.50 5.10 -8.93
C GLY A 122 6.41 3.78 -8.16
N TYR A 123 6.11 2.70 -8.88
CA TYR A 123 5.92 1.37 -8.28
C TYR A 123 7.24 0.61 -8.13
N PHE A 124 7.51 0.08 -6.93
CA PHE A 124 8.69 -0.74 -6.61
C PHE A 124 8.33 -1.90 -5.67
N GLY A 125 9.25 -2.87 -5.54
CA GLY A 125 9.00 -4.10 -4.77
C GLY A 125 8.17 -5.14 -5.53
N GLY A 126 7.82 -6.24 -4.86
CA GLY A 126 7.07 -7.32 -5.51
C GLY A 126 7.78 -7.95 -6.73
N PRO A 127 7.06 -8.29 -7.81
CA PRO A 127 7.65 -8.75 -9.08
C PRO A 127 8.30 -7.63 -9.91
N SER A 128 8.37 -6.38 -9.41
CA SER A 128 8.99 -5.27 -10.13
C SER A 128 10.49 -5.47 -10.30
N LYS A 129 11.03 -5.01 -11.44
CA LYS A 129 12.48 -4.93 -11.66
C LYS A 129 13.13 -3.82 -10.84
N VAL A 130 12.34 -2.88 -10.32
CA VAL A 130 12.81 -1.76 -9.48
C VAL A 130 12.89 -2.25 -8.04
N LYS A 131 14.13 -2.41 -7.56
CA LYS A 131 14.45 -2.77 -6.18
C LYS A 131 14.98 -1.56 -5.44
N MET A 132 14.48 -1.31 -4.24
CA MET A 132 15.04 -0.29 -3.35
C MET A 132 16.06 -0.93 -2.40
N GLN A 133 16.67 -0.10 -1.56
CA GLN A 133 17.54 -0.60 -0.48
C GLN A 133 16.67 -1.19 0.63
N GLU A 134 17.18 -2.22 1.30
CA GLU A 134 16.42 -3.01 2.26
C GLU A 134 15.82 -2.16 3.38
N GLU A 135 16.57 -1.18 3.87
CA GLU A 135 16.12 -0.26 4.92
C GLU A 135 14.96 0.62 4.45
N PHE A 136 14.99 1.03 3.18
CA PHE A 136 13.94 1.84 2.56
C PHE A 136 12.68 1.02 2.28
N ASP A 137 12.84 -0.20 1.77
CA ASP A 137 11.73 -1.13 1.57
C ASP A 137 11.08 -1.44 2.93
N ARG A 138 11.87 -1.84 3.94
CA ARG A 138 11.33 -2.14 5.27
C ARG A 138 10.56 -0.97 5.85
N ALA A 139 11.08 0.26 5.75
CA ALA A 139 10.40 1.44 6.24
C ALA A 139 9.13 1.76 5.43
N THR A 140 9.15 1.65 4.10
CA THR A 140 7.97 1.97 3.27
C THR A 140 6.81 1.03 3.58
N PHE A 141 7.08 -0.27 3.70
CA PHE A 141 6.04 -1.28 3.89
C PHE A 141 5.49 -1.31 5.32
N ALA A 142 6.22 -0.75 6.29
CA ALA A 142 5.74 -0.55 7.65
C ALA A 142 4.84 0.70 7.80
N LEU A 143 4.73 1.54 6.77
CA LEU A 143 3.89 2.75 6.81
C LEU A 143 2.46 2.45 6.42
N GLU A 144 1.53 3.04 7.16
CA GLU A 144 0.16 3.18 6.73
C GLU A 144 0.07 4.10 5.51
N VAL A 145 -0.97 3.93 4.73
CA VAL A 145 -1.16 4.74 3.54
C VAL A 145 -1.59 6.16 3.94
N GLY A 146 -0.93 7.17 3.39
CA GLY A 146 -1.04 8.57 3.81
C GLY A 146 -0.02 8.98 4.86
N GLN A 147 0.68 8.02 5.47
CA GLN A 147 1.60 8.28 6.57
C GLN A 147 2.93 8.81 6.08
N LEU A 148 3.45 9.80 6.81
CA LEU A 148 4.81 10.29 6.68
C LEU A 148 5.71 9.53 7.65
N SER A 149 6.84 9.02 7.17
CA SER A 149 7.80 8.28 7.99
C SER A 149 8.55 9.17 8.99
N GLU A 150 9.21 8.54 9.95
CA GLU A 150 10.39 9.11 10.61
C GLU A 150 11.59 9.12 9.64
N PRO A 151 12.69 9.83 9.94
CA PRO A 151 13.91 9.78 9.12
C PRO A 151 14.44 8.35 8.96
N VAL A 152 14.54 7.88 7.72
CA VAL A 152 15.01 6.53 7.36
C VAL A 152 16.41 6.62 6.80
N GLU A 153 17.38 5.95 7.41
CA GLU A 153 18.75 5.88 6.89
C GLU A 153 18.92 4.76 5.86
N SER A 154 19.73 5.02 4.85
CA SER A 154 20.16 4.04 3.85
C SER A 154 21.57 4.40 3.36
N ALA A 155 22.20 3.53 2.56
CA ALA A 155 23.47 3.87 1.91
C ALA A 155 23.37 5.07 0.94
N SER A 156 22.17 5.47 0.52
CA SER A 156 21.98 6.69 -0.30
C SER A 156 21.98 7.98 0.51
N GLY A 157 21.80 7.94 1.82
CA GLY A 157 21.49 9.09 2.67
C GLY A 157 20.23 8.85 3.50
N ILE A 158 19.65 9.94 4.02
CA ILE A 158 18.49 9.90 4.91
C ILE A 158 17.23 10.30 4.14
N HIS A 159 16.11 9.61 4.37
CA HIS A 159 14.87 9.76 3.62
C HIS A 159 13.67 10.08 4.52
N LEU A 160 12.72 10.85 4.00
CA LEU A 160 11.32 10.84 4.44
C LEU A 160 10.47 10.21 3.36
N ILE A 161 9.51 9.39 3.76
CA ILE A 161 8.68 8.58 2.86
C ILE A 161 7.20 8.92 3.11
N LEU A 162 6.44 9.12 2.04
CA LEU A 162 4.99 9.36 2.06
C LEU A 162 4.26 8.32 1.20
N SER A 163 3.22 7.70 1.75
CA SER A 163 2.36 6.71 1.06
C SER A 163 1.04 7.37 0.60
N GLU A 164 0.49 7.11 -0.60
CA GLU A 164 -0.52 8.01 -1.23
C GLU A 164 -1.85 7.36 -1.70
N LEU A 165 -1.96 6.03 -1.73
CA LEU A 165 -3.04 5.29 -2.43
C LEU A 165 -4.45 5.36 -1.77
N VAL A 166 -4.55 5.40 -0.45
CA VAL A 166 -5.81 5.47 0.30
C VAL A 166 -6.45 6.86 0.16
N LYS A 167 -5.63 7.91 0.14
CA LYS A 167 -6.08 9.29 -0.08
C LYS A 167 -6.70 9.49 -1.47
N LEU A 168 -6.22 8.76 -2.47
CA LEU A 168 -6.74 8.80 -3.85
C LEU A 168 -7.98 7.91 -4.06
N GLY A 169 -8.43 7.18 -3.04
CA GLY A 169 -9.52 6.21 -3.15
C GLY A 169 -9.18 5.01 -4.04
N LEU A 170 -7.89 4.70 -4.19
CA LEU A 170 -7.37 3.56 -4.94
C LEU A 170 -7.03 2.38 -4.03
N ALA A 171 -7.14 2.56 -2.72
CA ALA A 171 -7.14 1.51 -1.73
C ALA A 171 -8.03 1.90 -0.54
N GLU A 172 -8.63 0.93 0.14
CA GLU A 172 -9.38 1.17 1.37
C GLU A 172 -9.27 -0.02 2.32
N TYR A 173 -9.32 0.27 3.62
CA TYR A 173 -9.38 -0.78 4.64
C TYR A 173 -10.76 -1.46 4.62
N GLU A 174 -10.78 -2.78 4.83
CA GLU A 174 -12.03 -3.53 4.96
C GLU A 174 -12.80 -3.12 6.24
N ASP A 175 -12.10 -3.01 7.37
CA ASP A 175 -12.60 -2.40 8.60
C ASP A 175 -11.64 -1.28 9.05
N ASN A 176 -12.19 -0.11 9.38
CA ASN A 176 -11.39 1.02 9.88
C ASN A 176 -10.90 0.83 11.32
N ARG A 177 -11.47 -0.14 12.06
CA ARG A 177 -11.06 -0.52 13.42
C ARG A 177 -10.03 -1.64 13.42
N ASP A 178 -9.99 -2.42 12.35
CA ASP A 178 -9.10 -3.56 12.18
C ASP A 178 -8.36 -3.44 10.84
N LYS A 179 -7.17 -2.84 10.89
CA LYS A 179 -6.37 -2.46 9.72
C LYS A 179 -5.60 -3.65 9.10
N GLU A 180 -6.09 -4.87 9.28
CA GLU A 180 -5.44 -6.09 8.80
C GLU A 180 -5.64 -6.35 7.30
N ILE A 181 -6.80 -5.94 6.75
CA ILE A 181 -7.17 -6.22 5.36
C ILE A 181 -7.36 -4.91 4.59
N ILE A 182 -6.60 -4.76 3.50
CA ILE A 182 -6.67 -3.63 2.60
C ILE A 182 -7.05 -4.09 1.20
N PHE A 183 -8.07 -3.45 0.61
CA PHE A 183 -8.41 -3.63 -0.80
C PHE A 183 -7.56 -2.70 -1.65
N ILE A 184 -6.99 -3.22 -2.73
CA ILE A 184 -6.27 -2.43 -3.74
C ILE A 184 -7.11 -2.43 -5.01
N TYR A 185 -7.41 -1.24 -5.53
CA TYR A 185 -8.28 -1.05 -6.68
C TYR A 185 -7.48 -0.69 -7.92
N TRP A 186 -7.54 -1.57 -8.93
CA TRP A 186 -7.11 -1.22 -10.30
C TRP A 186 -8.18 -0.42 -11.05
N LYS A 187 -9.44 -0.53 -10.61
CA LYS A 187 -10.60 0.28 -10.97
C LYS A 187 -11.41 0.51 -9.70
N LYS A 188 -11.84 1.75 -9.43
CA LYS A 188 -12.49 2.12 -8.16
C LYS A 188 -13.87 1.46 -8.06
N PRO A 189 -14.40 1.20 -6.84
CA PRO A 189 -15.75 0.68 -6.65
C PRO A 189 -16.85 1.47 -7.39
N ASN A 190 -16.68 2.78 -7.52
CA ASN A 190 -17.60 3.67 -8.25
C ASN A 190 -17.59 3.37 -9.77
N GLU A 191 -16.41 3.13 -10.33
CA GLU A 191 -16.25 2.80 -11.74
C GLU A 191 -16.77 1.39 -12.04
N TRP A 192 -16.64 0.46 -11.08
CA TRP A 192 -17.30 -0.84 -11.14
C TRP A 192 -18.82 -0.70 -11.14
N ALA A 193 -19.35 0.13 -10.24
CA ALA A 193 -20.78 0.42 -10.17
C ALA A 193 -21.30 0.96 -11.52
N ASP A 194 -20.57 1.87 -12.16
CA ASP A 194 -20.94 2.41 -13.47
C ASP A 194 -20.92 1.35 -14.57
N LEU A 195 -19.90 0.46 -14.61
CA LEU A 195 -19.84 -0.64 -15.58
C LEU A 195 -20.98 -1.63 -15.39
N ILE A 196 -21.24 -2.06 -14.16
CA ILE A 196 -22.33 -2.99 -13.84
C ILE A 196 -23.67 -2.40 -14.25
N TYR A 197 -23.94 -1.14 -13.87
CA TYR A 197 -25.20 -0.49 -14.21
C TYR A 197 -25.37 -0.29 -15.71
N LYS A 198 -24.29 0.06 -16.42
CA LYS A 198 -24.30 0.13 -17.88
C LYS A 198 -24.66 -1.22 -18.51
N TRP A 199 -24.03 -2.31 -18.07
CA TRP A 199 -24.34 -3.65 -18.57
C TRP A 199 -25.81 -4.03 -18.32
N VAL A 200 -26.33 -3.77 -17.12
CA VAL A 200 -27.75 -4.01 -16.79
C VAL A 200 -28.68 -3.26 -17.75
N PHE A 201 -28.38 -1.99 -18.02
CA PHE A 201 -29.17 -1.16 -18.93
C PHE A 201 -29.10 -1.68 -20.38
N ASP A 202 -27.89 -1.95 -20.87
CA ASP A 202 -27.63 -2.40 -22.24
C ASP A 202 -28.29 -3.76 -22.53
N ASN A 203 -28.44 -4.62 -21.51
CA ASN A 203 -29.08 -5.93 -21.60
C ASN A 203 -30.58 -5.92 -21.22
N GLY A 204 -31.17 -4.75 -20.95
CA GLY A 204 -32.60 -4.64 -20.63
C GLY A 204 -33.00 -5.30 -19.31
N LEU A 205 -32.07 -5.42 -18.36
CA LEU A 205 -32.28 -6.07 -17.06
C LEU A 205 -32.79 -5.09 -15.97
N VAL A 206 -33.11 -3.85 -16.36
CA VAL A 206 -33.71 -2.87 -15.46
C VAL A 206 -35.08 -3.37 -14.97
N ASN A 207 -35.36 -3.20 -13.68
CA ASN A 207 -36.51 -3.75 -12.95
C ASN A 207 -36.53 -5.27 -12.77
N THR A 208 -35.49 -5.98 -13.21
CA THR A 208 -35.28 -7.41 -12.92
C THR A 208 -34.46 -7.59 -11.64
N ILE A 209 -34.66 -8.72 -10.96
CA ILE A 209 -33.85 -9.13 -9.81
C ILE A 209 -32.77 -10.08 -10.31
N CYS A 210 -31.52 -9.83 -9.94
CA CYS A 210 -30.37 -10.70 -10.17
C CYS A 210 -29.70 -11.02 -8.84
N THR A 211 -29.06 -12.17 -8.73
CA THR A 211 -28.23 -12.51 -7.58
C THR A 211 -26.81 -11.98 -7.76
N VAL A 212 -26.10 -11.73 -6.65
CA VAL A 212 -24.66 -11.38 -6.71
C VAL A 212 -23.86 -12.49 -7.40
N PHE A 213 -24.24 -13.75 -7.20
CA PHE A 213 -23.62 -14.89 -7.87
C PHE A 213 -23.79 -14.82 -9.40
N GLU A 214 -24.98 -14.51 -9.91
CA GLU A 214 -25.21 -14.37 -11.36
C GLU A 214 -24.41 -13.22 -11.96
N LEU A 215 -24.18 -12.14 -11.21
CA LEU A 215 -23.34 -11.02 -11.68
C LEU A 215 -21.86 -11.44 -11.81
N ILE A 216 -21.35 -12.19 -10.84
CA ILE A 216 -19.93 -12.56 -10.78
C ILE A 216 -19.63 -13.79 -11.64
N HIS A 217 -20.51 -14.80 -11.63
CA HIS A 217 -20.27 -16.13 -12.19
C HIS A 217 -21.35 -16.57 -13.19
N GLY A 218 -22.31 -15.72 -13.56
CA GLY A 218 -23.34 -16.07 -14.52
C GLY A 218 -22.80 -16.17 -15.95
N GLU A 219 -23.39 -17.06 -16.75
CA GLU A 219 -23.04 -17.24 -18.16
C GLU A 219 -23.25 -15.95 -18.97
N ASN A 220 -24.25 -15.14 -18.61
CA ASN A 220 -24.56 -13.88 -19.29
C ASN A 220 -23.53 -12.77 -19.03
N THR A 221 -22.67 -12.92 -18.02
CA THR A 221 -21.60 -11.95 -17.73
C THR A 221 -20.25 -12.44 -18.23
N GLU A 222 -20.18 -13.62 -18.86
CA GLU A 222 -18.94 -14.15 -19.42
C GLU A 222 -18.40 -13.21 -20.51
N GLY A 223 -17.25 -12.60 -20.25
CA GLY A 223 -16.62 -11.60 -21.12
C GLY A 223 -16.72 -10.15 -20.63
N GLU A 224 -17.54 -9.88 -19.61
CA GLU A 224 -17.56 -8.57 -18.95
C GLU A 224 -16.39 -8.41 -17.98
N GLU A 225 -15.90 -7.18 -17.82
CA GLU A 225 -14.74 -6.88 -16.95
C GLU A 225 -14.97 -7.22 -15.47
N PHE A 226 -16.22 -7.26 -15.03
CA PHE A 226 -16.60 -7.57 -13.65
C PHE A 226 -16.92 -9.06 -13.42
N HIS A 227 -16.80 -9.90 -14.45
CA HIS A 227 -16.92 -11.34 -14.31
C HIS A 227 -15.76 -11.88 -13.45
N ASN A 228 -16.06 -12.77 -12.50
CA ASN A 228 -15.15 -13.25 -11.44
C ASN A 228 -14.58 -12.16 -10.51
N LEU A 229 -15.21 -10.98 -10.42
CA LEU A 229 -14.84 -9.96 -9.44
C LEU A 229 -15.01 -10.48 -8.01
N ASP A 230 -14.07 -10.15 -7.12
CA ASP A 230 -14.18 -10.50 -5.69
C ASP A 230 -15.52 -10.00 -5.12
N GLU A 231 -16.24 -10.90 -4.45
CA GLU A 231 -17.60 -10.66 -3.98
C GLU A 231 -17.70 -9.43 -3.07
N ARG A 232 -16.66 -9.12 -2.29
CA ARG A 232 -16.65 -7.96 -1.39
C ARG A 232 -16.54 -6.67 -2.18
N ILE A 233 -15.76 -6.66 -3.26
CA ILE A 233 -15.66 -5.52 -4.18
C ILE A 233 -16.98 -5.35 -4.94
N MET A 234 -17.58 -6.45 -5.42
CA MET A 234 -18.91 -6.46 -6.04
C MET A 234 -19.97 -5.87 -5.11
N LYS A 235 -20.06 -6.33 -3.86
CA LYS A 235 -20.98 -5.78 -2.85
C LYS A 235 -20.74 -4.29 -2.59
N LYS A 236 -19.48 -3.81 -2.59
CA LYS A 236 -19.17 -2.39 -2.45
C LYS A 236 -19.70 -1.57 -3.64
N ALA A 237 -19.49 -2.04 -4.88
CA ALA A 237 -20.02 -1.40 -6.08
C ALA A 237 -21.56 -1.34 -6.07
N LEU A 238 -22.22 -2.45 -5.72
CA LEU A 238 -23.69 -2.52 -5.62
C LEU A 238 -24.24 -1.60 -4.52
N ASN A 239 -23.54 -1.48 -3.39
CA ASN A 239 -23.90 -0.53 -2.33
C ASN A 239 -23.83 0.92 -2.80
N ILE A 240 -22.90 1.26 -3.70
CA ILE A 240 -22.83 2.59 -4.31
C ILE A 240 -24.06 2.82 -5.20
N LEU A 241 -24.45 1.85 -6.03
CA LEU A 241 -25.68 1.94 -6.82
C LEU A 241 -26.93 2.09 -5.95
N ASN A 242 -27.00 1.35 -4.84
CA ASN A 242 -28.09 1.44 -3.88
C ASN A 242 -28.18 2.84 -3.24
N LYS A 243 -27.05 3.40 -2.78
CA LYS A 243 -26.99 4.77 -2.24
C LYS A 243 -27.39 5.82 -3.26
N ASN A 244 -27.10 5.58 -4.54
CA ASN A 244 -27.45 6.46 -5.65
C ASN A 244 -28.89 6.25 -6.17
N GLY A 245 -29.67 5.36 -5.55
CA GLY A 245 -31.06 5.07 -5.95
C GLY A 245 -31.19 4.29 -7.26
N LYS A 246 -30.09 3.73 -7.78
CA LYS A 246 -30.03 2.95 -9.04
C LYS A 246 -30.20 1.45 -8.84
N ALA A 247 -30.13 0.98 -7.59
CA ALA A 247 -30.35 -0.41 -7.24
C ALA A 247 -30.97 -0.51 -5.85
N GLN A 248 -31.44 -1.70 -5.50
CA GLN A 248 -31.82 -2.07 -4.15
C GLN A 248 -31.34 -3.49 -3.87
N ILE A 249 -30.64 -3.65 -2.75
CA ILE A 249 -30.10 -4.95 -2.31
C ILE A 249 -31.09 -5.58 -1.33
N PHE A 250 -31.34 -6.87 -1.52
CA PHE A 250 -32.20 -7.69 -0.69
C PHE A 250 -31.39 -8.88 -0.15
N SER A 251 -31.55 -9.18 1.12
CA SER A 251 -31.11 -10.45 1.70
C SER A 251 -32.19 -11.50 1.48
N GLY A 252 -31.85 -12.60 0.82
CA GLY A 252 -32.73 -13.75 0.67
C GLY A 252 -32.96 -14.49 2.00
N SER A 253 -33.59 -15.67 1.91
CA SER A 253 -33.82 -16.57 3.05
C SER A 253 -32.51 -17.12 3.64
N ASN A 254 -31.45 -17.15 2.84
CA ASN A 254 -30.09 -17.50 3.24
C ASN A 254 -29.22 -16.22 3.24
N PRO A 255 -28.46 -15.90 4.32
CA PRO A 255 -27.68 -14.66 4.40
C PRO A 255 -26.61 -14.48 3.32
N GLU A 256 -26.20 -15.60 2.69
CA GLU A 256 -25.21 -15.62 1.60
C GLU A 256 -25.84 -15.35 0.22
N GLU A 257 -27.17 -15.47 0.09
CA GLU A 257 -27.89 -15.19 -1.15
C GLU A 257 -28.37 -13.73 -1.17
N LEU A 258 -27.48 -12.83 -1.57
CA LEU A 258 -27.85 -11.44 -1.84
C LEU A 258 -28.46 -11.32 -3.24
N GLY A 259 -29.68 -10.81 -3.29
CA GLY A 259 -30.35 -10.36 -4.51
C GLY A 259 -30.21 -8.85 -4.69
N VAL A 260 -30.21 -8.40 -5.93
CA VAL A 260 -30.18 -6.98 -6.30
C VAL A 260 -31.22 -6.73 -7.37
N LYS A 261 -32.05 -5.71 -7.16
CA LYS A 261 -32.92 -5.14 -8.20
C LYS A 261 -32.34 -3.84 -8.68
N PHE A 262 -32.27 -3.65 -10.00
CA PHE A 262 -31.80 -2.40 -10.60
C PHE A 262 -32.98 -1.52 -11.05
N TYR A 263 -32.80 -0.20 -11.03
CA TYR A 263 -33.82 0.81 -11.38
C TYR A 263 -33.37 1.73 -12.50
#